data_AF-A0A7G8Z9B3-F1
#
_entry.id   AF-A0A7G8Z9B3-F1
#
_cell.length_a   1.000
_cell.length_b   1.000
_cell.length_c   1.000
_cell.angle_alpha   90.00
_cell.angle_beta   90.00
_cell.angle_gamma   90.00
#
_symmetry.space_group_name_H-M   'P 1'
#
loop_
_entity.id
_entity.type
_entity.pdbx_description
1 polymer ?
#
loop_
_entity_poly.entity_id
_entity_poly.type
_entity_poly.pdbx_seq_one_letter_code
_entity_poly.pdbx_strand_id
1 'polypeptide(L)'
;MPTIFIEHLIHSFSSCCNIASMKMLSCVVFVTTPLILIAYQEFHQVYPIKYILLVPGNYPWTIAPNGFLYRLHYLVESASSIFAIVVSGGIDALFTLYIFQIIGQFRAMSYRITHTRAKHEYFCVLRECIKQHEIIMRCRDILEKIYGPIILWTMLVNALNLCSQMFDFTQMTNVSIQRAVFFAIYMMFKLVQTFAYAWAGLRLTEEVTSNLITIFVTVNDAV
;
A
#
# COMPACT_ATOMS: atom_id res chain seq x y z
N MET A 1 29.28 1.38 5.90
CA MET A 1 27.94 1.54 6.52
C MET A 1 26.87 2.18 5.63
N PRO A 2 27.12 3.14 4.71
CA PRO A 2 26.04 3.70 3.89
C PRO A 2 25.51 2.74 2.82
N THR A 3 26.35 1.84 2.30
CA THR A 3 26.01 0.88 1.22
C THR A 3 25.01 -0.20 1.65
N ILE A 4 25.22 -0.85 2.80
CA ILE A 4 24.33 -1.90 3.34
C ILE A 4 22.92 -1.35 3.63
N PHE A 5 22.82 -0.08 4.04
CA PHE A 5 21.53 0.55 4.31
C PHE A 5 20.83 1.02 3.04
N ILE A 6 21.57 1.55 2.06
CA ILE A 6 21.02 1.82 0.72
C ILE A 6 20.48 0.52 0.12
N GLU A 7 21.17 -0.61 0.27
CA GLU A 7 20.66 -1.92 -0.13
C GLU A 7 19.40 -2.31 0.65
N HIS A 8 19.35 -2.12 1.97
CA HIS A 8 18.15 -2.41 2.77
C HIS A 8 16.95 -1.52 2.40
N LEU A 9 17.21 -0.25 2.08
CA LEU A 9 16.20 0.73 1.66
C LEU A 9 15.70 0.43 0.24
N ILE A 10 16.62 0.10 -0.68
CA ILE A 10 16.31 -0.36 -2.04
C ILE A 10 15.53 -1.67 -2.00
N HIS A 11 15.92 -2.61 -1.13
CA HIS A 11 15.22 -3.88 -0.98
C HIS A 11 13.83 -3.67 -0.39
N SER A 12 13.67 -2.78 0.60
CA SER A 12 12.37 -2.45 1.18
C SER A 12 11.47 -1.69 0.21
N PHE A 13 12.04 -0.77 -0.57
CA PHE A 13 11.35 -0.09 -1.67
C PHE A 13 10.94 -1.06 -2.78
N SER A 14 11.82 -1.98 -3.18
CA SER A 14 11.56 -3.06 -4.13
C SER A 14 10.45 -3.98 -3.64
N SER A 15 10.45 -4.36 -2.35
CA SER A 15 9.35 -5.12 -1.75
C SER A 15 8.02 -4.37 -1.79
N CYS A 16 8.00 -3.06 -1.51
CA CYS A 16 6.77 -2.25 -1.62
C CYS A 16 6.30 -2.11 -3.07
N CYS A 17 7.23 -1.95 -4.01
CA CYS A 17 6.94 -1.92 -5.45
C CYS A 17 6.40 -3.28 -5.94
N ASN A 18 6.91 -4.39 -5.39
CA ASN A 18 6.42 -5.73 -5.66
C ASN A 18 5.02 -5.98 -5.08
N ILE A 19 4.70 -5.42 -3.90
CA ILE A 19 3.34 -5.49 -3.34
C ILE A 19 2.36 -4.68 -4.20
N ALA A 20 2.76 -3.50 -4.67
CA ALA A 20 1.96 -2.68 -5.58
C ALA A 20 1.76 -3.35 -6.94
N SER A 21 2.80 -3.99 -7.50
CA SER A 21 2.69 -4.74 -8.76
C SER A 21 1.82 -5.99 -8.62
N MET A 22 1.86 -6.67 -7.47
CA MET A 22 0.97 -7.80 -7.18
C MET A 22 -0.50 -7.39 -7.11
N LYS A 23 -0.84 -6.23 -6.54
CA LYS A 23 -2.22 -5.69 -6.58
C LYS A 23 -2.71 -5.47 -8.01
N MET A 24 -1.85 -4.94 -8.88
CA MET A 24 -2.16 -4.74 -10.30
C MET A 24 -2.35 -6.08 -11.03
N LEU A 25 -1.54 -7.09 -10.71
CA LEU A 25 -1.69 -8.42 -11.29
C LEU A 25 -3.00 -9.10 -10.85
N SER A 26 -3.37 -8.99 -9.57
CA SER A 26 -4.66 -9.49 -9.06
C SER A 26 -5.84 -8.79 -9.71
N CYS A 27 -5.72 -7.51 -10.07
CA CYS A 27 -6.75 -6.77 -10.81
C CYS A 27 -6.97 -7.34 -12.21
N VAL A 28 -5.89 -7.60 -12.95
CA VAL A 28 -5.97 -8.21 -14.28
C VAL A 28 -6.66 -9.57 -14.20
N VAL A 29 -6.31 -10.40 -13.21
CA VAL A 29 -6.97 -11.69 -12.99
C VAL A 29 -8.46 -11.50 -12.66
N PHE A 30 -8.80 -10.55 -11.79
CA PHE A 30 -10.20 -10.31 -11.39
C PHE A 30 -11.07 -9.83 -12.56
N VAL A 31 -10.54 -8.96 -13.43
CA VAL A 31 -11.24 -8.49 -14.63
C VAL A 31 -11.34 -9.60 -15.68
N THR A 32 -10.28 -10.39 -15.88
CA THR A 32 -10.26 -11.42 -16.94
C THR A 32 -11.04 -12.69 -16.57
N THR A 33 -11.15 -13.05 -15.29
CA THR A 33 -11.86 -14.25 -14.83
C THR A 33 -13.30 -14.38 -15.37
N PRO A 34 -14.18 -13.36 -15.27
CA PRO A 34 -15.53 -13.45 -15.83
C PRO A 34 -15.54 -13.57 -17.37
N LEU A 35 -14.58 -12.95 -18.08
CA LEU A 35 -14.47 -13.10 -19.54
C LEU A 35 -14.06 -14.52 -19.94
N ILE A 36 -13.10 -15.10 -19.23
CA ILE A 36 -12.64 -16.47 -19.47
C ILE A 36 -13.77 -17.47 -19.18
N LEU A 37 -14.53 -17.26 -18.10
CA LEU A 37 -15.67 -18.11 -17.76
C LEU A 37 -16.80 -18.03 -18.79
N ILE A 38 -17.10 -16.84 -19.31
CA ILE A 38 -18.10 -16.67 -20.38
C ILE A 38 -17.62 -17.32 -21.67
N ALA A 39 -16.36 -17.10 -22.08
CA ALA A 39 -15.77 -17.71 -23.27
C ALA A 39 -15.73 -19.25 -23.17
N TYR A 40 -15.44 -19.78 -21.98
CA TYR A 40 -15.46 -21.22 -21.70
C TYR A 40 -16.88 -21.79 -21.80
N GLN A 41 -17.89 -21.11 -21.24
CA GLN A 41 -19.29 -21.55 -21.30
C GLN A 41 -19.84 -21.56 -22.74
N GLU A 42 -19.48 -20.55 -23.54
CA GLU A 42 -19.81 -20.46 -24.97
C GLU A 42 -19.16 -21.60 -25.77
N PHE A 43 -17.88 -21.89 -25.52
CA PHE A 43 -17.14 -22.97 -26.19
C PHE A 43 -17.72 -24.36 -25.86
N HIS A 44 -18.12 -24.57 -24.60
CA HIS A 44 -18.66 -25.84 -24.14
C HIS A 44 -20.19 -25.96 -24.26
N GLN A 45 -20.87 -24.99 -24.90
CA GLN A 45 -22.33 -25.01 -25.14
C GLN A 45 -23.16 -25.25 -23.84
N VAL A 46 -22.69 -24.71 -22.71
CA VAL A 46 -23.38 -24.87 -21.42
C VAL A 46 -24.49 -23.83 -21.30
N TYR A 47 -25.74 -24.25 -21.46
CA TYR A 47 -26.92 -23.40 -21.32
C TYR A 47 -27.67 -23.66 -20.00
N PRO A 48 -28.17 -22.61 -19.32
CA PRO A 48 -28.08 -21.18 -19.66
C PRO A 48 -26.72 -20.56 -19.28
N ILE A 49 -26.18 -19.72 -20.18
CA ILE A 49 -24.94 -18.97 -19.95
C ILE A 49 -25.14 -17.99 -18.80
N LYS A 50 -24.33 -18.10 -17.74
CA LYS A 50 -24.40 -17.22 -16.57
C LYS A 50 -23.45 -16.05 -16.76
N TYR A 51 -24.02 -14.88 -17.06
CA TYR A 51 -23.28 -13.63 -17.15
C TYR A 51 -22.98 -13.11 -15.74
N ILE A 52 -21.79 -13.41 -15.24
CA ILE A 52 -21.33 -12.98 -13.92
C ILE A 52 -20.83 -11.53 -14.05
N LEU A 53 -21.49 -10.59 -13.37
CA LEU A 53 -21.01 -9.21 -13.25
C LEU A 53 -19.76 -9.14 -12.35
N LEU A 54 -18.90 -8.15 -12.60
CA LEU A 54 -17.67 -7.94 -11.82
C LEU A 54 -17.95 -7.68 -10.33
N VAL A 55 -19.03 -6.96 -10.07
CA VAL A 55 -19.60 -6.68 -8.76
C VAL A 55 -21.05 -7.16 -8.79
N PRO A 56 -21.45 -8.06 -7.87
CA PRO A 56 -22.84 -8.47 -7.75
C PRO A 56 -23.67 -7.29 -7.19
N GLY A 57 -24.11 -6.41 -8.09
CA GLY A 57 -24.95 -5.25 -7.79
C GLY A 57 -26.37 -5.42 -8.30
N ASN A 58 -27.35 -4.85 -7.58
CA ASN A 58 -28.72 -4.73 -8.06
C ASN A 58 -28.85 -3.45 -8.87
N TYR A 59 -29.21 -3.58 -10.14
CA TYR A 59 -29.37 -2.45 -11.05
C TYR A 59 -30.87 -2.24 -11.38
N PRO A 60 -31.33 -0.98 -11.53
CA PRO A 60 -32.74 -0.68 -11.79
C PRO A 60 -33.21 -1.03 -13.22
N TRP A 61 -32.31 -1.50 -14.10
CA TRP A 61 -32.61 -1.95 -15.46
C TRP A 61 -32.36 -3.46 -15.62
N THR A 62 -33.11 -4.10 -16.51
CA THR A 62 -32.95 -5.53 -16.82
C THR A 62 -31.73 -5.75 -17.72
N ILE A 63 -30.78 -6.54 -17.23
CA ILE A 63 -29.56 -6.87 -17.96
C ILE A 63 -29.85 -8.10 -18.83
N ALA A 64 -30.13 -7.87 -20.12
CA ALA A 64 -30.32 -8.96 -21.06
C ALA A 64 -28.99 -9.67 -21.36
N PRO A 65 -28.90 -11.01 -21.25
CA PRO A 65 -27.71 -11.77 -21.59
C PRO A 65 -27.31 -11.54 -23.07
N ASN A 66 -26.04 -11.25 -23.32
CA ASN A 66 -25.45 -10.96 -24.65
C ASN A 66 -25.88 -9.65 -25.35
N GLY A 67 -26.62 -8.77 -24.70
CA GLY A 67 -27.03 -7.47 -25.27
C GLY A 67 -25.89 -6.43 -25.32
N PHE A 68 -26.01 -5.42 -26.19
CA PHE A 68 -25.09 -4.26 -26.23
C PHE A 68 -24.99 -3.55 -24.86
N LEU A 69 -26.10 -3.46 -24.14
CA LEU A 69 -26.18 -2.86 -22.81
C LEU A 69 -25.29 -3.61 -21.79
N TYR A 70 -25.21 -4.94 -21.86
CA TYR A 70 -24.34 -5.73 -21.00
C TYR A 70 -22.86 -5.43 -21.27
N ARG A 71 -22.46 -5.33 -22.55
CA ARG A 71 -21.07 -5.01 -22.92
C ARG A 71 -20.66 -3.63 -22.45
N LEU A 72 -21.54 -2.64 -22.61
CA LEU A 72 -21.30 -1.29 -22.11
C LEU A 72 -21.18 -1.26 -20.59
N HIS A 73 -22.09 -1.94 -19.89
CA HIS A 73 -22.08 -2.02 -18.43
C HIS A 73 -20.78 -2.66 -17.91
N TYR A 74 -20.41 -3.80 -18.50
CA TYR A 74 -19.18 -4.51 -18.18
C TYR A 74 -17.93 -3.65 -18.42
N LEU A 75 -17.89 -2.87 -19.51
CA LEU A 75 -16.79 -1.93 -19.78
C LEU A 75 -16.71 -0.80 -18.75
N VAL A 76 -17.85 -0.20 -18.39
CA VAL A 76 -17.87 0.87 -17.37
C VAL A 76 -17.45 0.33 -16.01
N GLU A 77 -17.94 -0.84 -15.63
CA GLU A 77 -17.66 -1.47 -14.34
C GLU A 77 -16.21 -1.93 -14.22
N SER A 78 -15.65 -2.50 -15.29
CA SER A 78 -14.23 -2.85 -15.36
C SER A 78 -13.32 -1.61 -15.36
N ALA A 79 -13.65 -0.57 -16.13
CA ALA A 79 -12.90 0.69 -16.13
C ALA A 79 -12.91 1.36 -14.74
N SER A 80 -14.08 1.41 -14.09
CA SER A 80 -14.24 1.95 -12.74
C SER A 80 -13.42 1.16 -11.71
N SER A 81 -13.43 -0.16 -11.81
CA SER A 81 -12.66 -1.05 -10.94
C SER A 81 -11.15 -0.87 -11.11
N ILE A 82 -10.67 -0.81 -12.36
CA ILE A 82 -9.26 -0.54 -12.67
C ILE A 82 -8.86 0.83 -12.12
N PHE A 83 -9.67 1.86 -12.34
CA PHE A 83 -9.40 3.19 -11.83
C PHE A 83 -9.28 3.20 -10.29
N ALA A 84 -10.22 2.57 -9.58
CA ALA A 84 -10.18 2.47 -8.13
C ALA A 84 -8.91 1.75 -7.62
N ILE A 85 -8.50 0.68 -8.29
CA ILE A 85 -7.30 -0.08 -7.91
C ILE A 85 -6.02 0.71 -8.18
N VAL A 86 -5.92 1.40 -9.32
CA VAL A 86 -4.78 2.26 -9.66
C VAL A 86 -4.66 3.40 -8.66
N VAL A 87 -5.77 4.08 -8.34
CA VAL A 87 -5.77 5.16 -7.35
C VAL A 87 -5.38 4.65 -5.97
N SER A 88 -5.99 3.55 -5.51
CA SER A 88 -5.66 2.96 -4.19
C SER A 88 -4.20 2.51 -4.11
N GLY A 89 -3.69 1.81 -5.12
CA GLY A 89 -2.30 1.38 -5.18
C GLY A 89 -1.33 2.57 -5.28
N GLY A 90 -1.71 3.61 -6.02
CA GLY A 90 -0.96 4.86 -6.09
C GLY A 90 -0.86 5.57 -4.75
N ILE A 91 -1.95 5.64 -3.98
CA ILE A 91 -1.96 6.22 -2.62
C ILE A 91 -1.05 5.43 -1.68
N ASP A 92 -1.14 4.10 -1.68
CA ASP A 92 -0.26 3.23 -0.88
C ASP A 92 1.23 3.45 -1.22
N ALA A 93 1.56 3.53 -2.52
CA ALA A 93 2.91 3.74 -3.00
C ALA A 93 3.45 5.14 -2.66
N LEU A 94 2.64 6.19 -2.86
CA LEU A 94 2.99 7.56 -2.51
C LEU A 94 3.23 7.74 -1.03
N PHE A 95 2.37 7.17 -0.17
CA PHE A 95 2.57 7.21 1.28
C PHE A 95 3.92 6.61 1.66
N THR A 96 4.19 5.41 1.15
CA THR A 96 5.44 4.69 1.42
C THR A 96 6.66 5.48 0.96
N LEU A 97 6.60 6.07 -0.25
CA LEU A 97 7.63 6.95 -0.78
C LEU A 97 7.92 8.15 0.13
N TYR A 98 6.88 8.83 0.63
CA TYR A 98 7.06 9.96 1.53
C TYR A 98 7.72 9.57 2.85
N ILE A 99 7.33 8.46 3.46
CA ILE A 99 7.97 7.96 4.68
C ILE A 99 9.44 7.64 4.43
N PHE A 100 9.77 7.00 3.30
CA PHE A 100 11.15 6.73 2.94
C PHE A 100 11.98 8.00 2.71
N GLN A 101 11.40 9.02 2.06
CA GLN A 101 12.07 10.32 1.88
C GLN A 101 12.38 10.97 3.22
N ILE A 102 11.43 10.97 4.16
CA ILE A 102 11.63 11.53 5.50
C ILE A 102 12.75 10.80 6.23
N ILE A 103 12.72 9.46 6.26
CA ILE A 103 13.77 8.63 6.89
C ILE A 103 15.15 8.92 6.26
N GLY A 104 15.22 9.02 4.94
CA GLY A 104 16.45 9.32 4.22
C GLY A 104 17.04 10.68 4.60
N GLN A 105 16.20 11.71 4.71
CA GLN A 105 16.63 13.05 5.10
C GLN A 105 17.13 13.11 6.55
N PHE A 106 16.42 12.47 7.48
CA PHE A 106 16.85 12.35 8.89
C PHE A 106 18.24 11.72 9.01
N ARG A 107 18.47 10.64 8.27
CA ARG A 107 19.75 9.93 8.30
C ARG A 107 20.88 10.74 7.65
N ALA A 108 20.60 11.45 6.57
CA ALA A 108 21.56 12.35 5.94
C ALA A 108 22.02 13.46 6.92
N MET A 109 21.10 14.02 7.71
CA MET A 109 21.46 14.99 8.76
C MET A 109 22.34 14.38 9.84
N SER A 110 21.96 13.21 10.36
CA SER A 110 22.73 12.50 11.38
C SER A 110 24.15 12.17 10.91
N TYR A 111 24.30 11.75 9.65
CA TYR A 111 25.60 11.52 9.04
C TYR A 111 26.44 12.80 8.97
N ARG A 112 25.86 13.92 8.53
CA ARG A 112 26.56 15.22 8.44
C ARG A 112 27.03 15.69 9.82
N ILE A 113 26.22 15.56 10.85
CA ILE A 113 26.56 15.97 12.22
C ILE A 113 27.69 15.10 12.79
N THR A 114 27.63 13.79 12.61
CA THR A 114 28.64 12.85 13.13
C THR A 114 30.00 12.93 12.42
N HIS A 115 30.03 13.33 11.14
CA HIS A 115 31.26 13.37 10.33
C HIS A 115 31.90 14.76 10.23
N THR A 116 31.29 15.80 10.82
CA THR A 116 31.88 17.16 10.83
C THR A 116 32.90 17.28 11.97
N ARG A 117 34.19 17.41 11.63
CA ARG A 117 35.30 17.48 12.61
C ARG A 117 35.74 18.91 12.99
N ALA A 118 35.40 19.92 12.20
CA ALA A 118 35.83 21.30 12.44
C ALA A 118 34.79 22.07 13.27
N LYS A 119 35.20 22.61 14.44
CA LYS A 119 34.31 23.37 15.37
C LYS A 119 33.56 24.53 14.69
N HIS A 120 34.21 25.25 13.76
CA HIS A 120 33.58 26.38 13.07
C HIS A 120 32.54 25.92 12.02
N GLU A 121 32.78 24.78 11.37
CA GLU A 121 31.83 24.20 10.42
C GLU A 121 30.68 23.48 11.14
N TYR A 122 30.93 22.95 12.34
CA TYR A 122 29.93 22.28 13.17
C TYR A 122 28.71 23.16 13.45
N PHE A 123 28.89 24.42 13.88
CA PHE A 123 27.77 25.33 14.11
C PHE A 123 26.98 25.65 12.83
N CYS A 124 27.66 25.76 11.68
CA CYS A 124 27.00 26.00 10.40
C CYS A 124 26.18 24.77 9.95
N VAL A 125 26.76 23.57 10.06
CA VAL A 125 26.09 22.30 9.75
C VAL A 125 24.91 22.06 10.70
N LEU A 126 25.08 22.32 11.99
CA LEU A 126 24.03 22.20 12.99
C LEU A 126 22.86 23.15 12.69
N ARG A 127 23.15 24.42 12.35
CA ARG A 127 22.11 25.39 11.97
C ARG A 127 21.33 24.93 10.75
N GLU A 128 21.99 24.37 9.75
CA GLU A 128 21.34 23.82 8.57
C GLU A 128 20.50 22.59 8.91
N CYS A 129 21.01 21.68 9.74
CA CYS A 129 20.26 20.52 10.22
C CYS A 129 19.00 20.92 11.00
N ILE A 130 19.06 21.95 11.84
CA ILE A 130 17.89 22.47 12.57
C ILE A 130 16.82 23.00 11.59
N LYS A 131 17.23 23.79 10.59
CA LYS A 131 16.30 24.29 9.55
C LYS A 131 15.65 23.16 8.76
N GLN A 132 16.45 22.17 8.35
CA GLN A 132 15.94 21.03 7.60
C GLN A 132 15.02 20.16 8.46
N HIS A 133 15.32 20.00 9.75
CA HIS A 133 14.45 19.31 10.71
C HIS A 133 13.10 20.02 10.85
N GLU A 134 13.08 21.35 10.94
CA GLU A 134 11.84 22.15 10.96
C GLU A 134 10.98 21.92 9.71
N ILE A 135 11.60 21.89 8.53
CA ILE A 135 10.92 21.59 7.26
C ILE A 135 10.33 20.17 7.28
N ILE A 136 11.09 19.18 7.75
CA ILE A 136 10.61 17.79 7.83
C ILE A 136 9.45 17.66 8.80
N MET A 137 9.49 18.33 9.96
CA MET A 137 8.40 18.34 10.93
C MET A 137 7.12 18.92 10.30
N ARG A 138 7.24 20.03 9.55
CA ARG A 138 6.10 20.60 8.81
C ARG A 138 5.58 19.63 7.74
N CYS A 139 6.45 18.96 6.99
CA CYS A 139 6.05 17.96 6.00
C CYS A 139 5.33 16.78 6.66
N ARG A 140 5.81 16.31 7.82
CA ARG A 140 5.17 15.25 8.60
C ARG A 140 3.78 15.66 9.07
N ASP A 141 3.59 16.89 9.54
CA ASP A 141 2.27 17.37 9.98
C ASP A 141 1.27 17.45 8.82
N ILE A 142 1.72 17.88 7.64
CA ILE A 142 0.90 17.87 6.42
C ILE A 142 0.55 16.43 6.03
N LEU A 143 1.54 15.53 6.04
CA LEU A 143 1.37 14.13 5.70
C LEU A 143 0.37 13.46 6.66
N GLU A 144 0.51 13.66 7.97
CA GLU A 144 -0.40 13.11 8.97
C GLU A 144 -1.82 13.67 8.84
N LYS A 145 -1.96 14.97 8.57
CA LYS A 145 -3.28 15.58 8.38
C LYS A 145 -4.03 15.01 7.18
N ILE A 146 -3.31 14.67 6.09
CA ILE A 146 -3.91 14.14 4.87
C ILE A 146 -4.07 12.62 4.96
N TYR A 147 -3.00 11.90 5.29
CA TYR A 147 -2.96 10.44 5.27
C TYR A 147 -3.47 9.80 6.56
N GLY A 148 -3.50 10.51 7.70
CA GLY A 148 -4.03 9.99 8.96
C GLY A 148 -5.45 9.44 8.81
N PRO A 149 -6.42 10.24 8.32
CA PRO A 149 -7.78 9.76 8.05
C PRO A 149 -7.83 8.63 7.01
N ILE A 150 -7.00 8.70 5.97
CA ILE A 150 -6.95 7.69 4.89
C ILE A 150 -6.49 6.33 5.43
N ILE A 151 -5.45 6.32 6.27
CA ILE A 151 -4.90 5.11 6.88
C ILE A 151 -5.91 4.51 7.85
N LEU A 152 -6.52 5.34 8.71
CA LEU A 152 -7.56 4.89 9.64
C LEU A 152 -8.75 4.25 8.89
N TRP A 153 -9.22 4.92 7.84
CA TRP A 153 -10.29 4.39 6.99
C TRP A 153 -9.89 3.08 6.33
N THR A 154 -8.66 3.01 5.79
CA THR A 154 -8.14 1.81 5.13
C THR A 154 -7.99 0.64 6.11
N MET A 155 -7.54 0.90 7.34
CA MET A 155 -7.45 -0.11 8.41
C MET A 155 -8.83 -0.64 8.78
N LEU A 156 -9.83 0.24 8.94
CA LEU A 156 -11.20 -0.14 9.25
C LEU A 156 -11.80 -1.00 8.14
N VAL A 157 -11.69 -0.57 6.89
CA VAL A 157 -12.20 -1.32 5.72
C VAL A 157 -11.50 -2.67 5.60
N ASN A 158 -10.19 -2.74 5.80
CA ASN A 158 -9.46 -4.00 5.76
C ASN A 158 -9.89 -4.94 6.90
N ALA A 159 -10.11 -4.42 8.11
CA ALA A 159 -10.61 -5.22 9.23
C ALA A 159 -12.00 -5.79 8.93
N LEU A 160 -12.95 -4.96 8.48
CA LEU A 160 -14.29 -5.41 8.09
C LEU A 160 -14.23 -6.47 7.00
N ASN A 161 -13.40 -6.26 5.98
CA ASN A 161 -13.25 -7.21 4.88
C ASN A 161 -12.67 -8.55 5.33
N LEU A 162 -11.68 -8.55 6.24
CA LEU A 162 -11.15 -9.78 6.84
C LEU A 162 -12.22 -10.50 7.67
N CYS A 163 -13.00 -9.77 8.47
CA CYS A 163 -14.09 -10.33 9.25
C CYS A 163 -15.17 -10.96 8.36
N SER A 164 -15.60 -10.28 7.29
CA SER A 164 -16.55 -10.82 6.32
C SER A 164 -16.03 -12.09 5.66
N GLN A 165 -14.76 -12.12 5.24
CA GLN A 165 -14.19 -13.32 4.61
C GLN A 165 -14.03 -14.50 5.57
N MET A 166 -13.67 -14.25 6.84
CA MET A 166 -13.65 -15.30 7.86
C MET A 166 -15.05 -15.90 8.08
N PHE A 167 -16.08 -15.06 8.08
CA PHE A 167 -17.46 -15.51 8.18
C PHE A 167 -17.88 -16.34 6.96
N ASP A 168 -17.61 -15.85 5.75
CA ASP A 168 -17.90 -16.57 4.51
C ASP A 168 -17.21 -17.93 4.49
N PHE A 169 -15.94 -18.00 4.90
CA PHE A 169 -15.19 -19.25 5.00
C PHE A 169 -15.86 -20.26 5.96
N THR A 170 -16.36 -19.77 7.09
CA THR A 170 -17.04 -20.61 8.10
C THR A 170 -18.36 -21.17 7.60
N GLN A 171 -19.08 -20.44 6.72
CA GLN A 171 -20.36 -20.88 6.17
C GLN A 171 -20.24 -21.80 4.95
N MET A 172 -19.04 -22.01 4.39
CA MET A 172 -18.85 -22.90 3.25
C MET A 172 -18.86 -24.38 3.68
N THR A 173 -19.97 -25.06 3.40
CA THR A 173 -20.17 -26.50 3.72
C THR A 173 -19.36 -27.45 2.83
N ASN A 174 -18.91 -27.01 1.64
CA ASN A 174 -18.03 -27.78 0.75
C ASN A 174 -16.85 -26.91 0.30
N VAL A 175 -15.70 -27.10 0.95
CA VAL A 175 -14.49 -26.34 0.67
C VAL A 175 -13.68 -27.03 -0.42
N SER A 176 -13.76 -26.50 -1.65
CA SER A 176 -12.79 -26.88 -2.70
C SER A 176 -11.40 -26.34 -2.32
N ILE A 177 -10.37 -27.19 -2.42
CA ILE A 177 -8.97 -26.84 -2.11
C ILE A 177 -8.55 -25.56 -2.85
N GLN A 178 -8.97 -25.40 -4.11
CA GLN A 178 -8.65 -24.22 -4.92
C GLN A 178 -9.23 -22.93 -4.32
N ARG A 179 -10.47 -22.96 -3.82
CA ARG A 179 -11.11 -21.80 -3.19
C ARG A 179 -10.43 -21.45 -1.87
N ALA A 180 -10.12 -22.45 -1.04
CA ALA A 180 -9.42 -22.24 0.23
C ALA A 180 -8.05 -21.57 0.02
N VAL A 181 -7.28 -22.02 -0.96
CA VAL A 181 -5.98 -21.43 -1.31
C VAL A 181 -6.14 -19.98 -1.76
N PHE A 182 -7.14 -19.69 -2.60
CA PHE A 182 -7.41 -18.32 -3.05
C PHE A 182 -7.78 -17.38 -1.90
N PHE A 183 -8.64 -17.82 -0.98
CA PHE A 183 -8.98 -17.07 0.24
C PHE A 183 -7.77 -16.83 1.13
N ALA A 184 -6.95 -17.86 1.36
CA ALA A 184 -5.75 -17.74 2.19
C ALA A 184 -4.75 -16.74 1.60
N ILE A 185 -4.49 -16.82 0.29
CA ILE A 185 -3.61 -15.87 -0.41
C ILE A 185 -4.15 -14.45 -0.28
N TYR A 186 -5.45 -14.25 -0.52
CA TYR A 186 -6.07 -12.93 -0.43
C TYR A 186 -5.98 -12.33 0.99
N MET A 187 -6.25 -13.14 2.03
CA MET A 187 -6.09 -12.71 3.43
C MET A 187 -4.65 -12.32 3.75
N MET A 188 -3.68 -13.11 3.31
CA MET A 188 -2.25 -12.81 3.50
C MET A 188 -1.89 -11.49 2.83
N PHE A 189 -2.38 -11.21 1.61
CA PHE A 189 -2.17 -9.92 0.95
C PHE A 189 -2.71 -8.75 1.76
N LYS A 190 -3.92 -8.86 2.31
CA LYS A 190 -4.54 -7.82 3.13
C LYS A 190 -3.80 -7.57 4.45
N LEU A 191 -3.30 -8.64 5.07
CA LEU A 191 -2.47 -8.56 6.26
C LEU A 191 -1.12 -7.89 5.96
N VAL A 192 -0.45 -8.28 4.88
CA VAL A 192 0.81 -7.66 4.44
C VAL A 192 0.63 -6.17 4.15
N GLN A 193 -0.46 -5.77 3.50
CA GLN A 193 -0.77 -4.36 3.28
C GLN A 193 -0.87 -3.59 4.60
N THR A 194 -1.60 -4.12 5.59
CA THR A 194 -1.79 -3.47 6.90
C THR A 194 -0.50 -3.47 7.73
N PHE A 195 0.27 -4.55 7.66
CA PHE A 195 1.59 -4.65 8.28
C PHE A 195 2.56 -3.62 7.72
N ALA A 196 2.57 -3.39 6.39
CA ALA A 196 3.44 -2.39 5.77
C ALA A 196 3.16 -0.98 6.32
N TYR A 197 1.89 -0.62 6.51
CA TYR A 197 1.49 0.65 7.12
C TYR A 197 2.00 0.78 8.57
N ALA A 198 1.84 -0.26 9.38
CA ALA A 198 2.32 -0.27 10.76
C ALA A 198 3.86 -0.24 10.85
N TRP A 199 4.52 -1.01 9.99
CA TRP A 199 5.98 -1.08 9.91
C TRP A 199 6.60 0.26 9.53
N ALA A 200 6.03 0.96 8.54
CA ALA A 200 6.47 2.29 8.13
C ALA A 200 6.43 3.30 9.30
N GLY A 201 5.35 3.28 10.09
CA GLY A 201 5.21 4.13 11.28
C GLY A 201 6.22 3.80 12.39
N LEU A 202 6.46 2.50 12.65
CA LEU A 202 7.45 2.06 13.64
C LEU A 202 8.86 2.52 13.25
N ARG A 203 9.26 2.27 12.00
CA ARG A 203 10.59 2.66 11.48
C ARG A 203 10.83 4.16 11.54
N LEU A 204 9.80 4.96 11.24
CA LEU A 204 9.88 6.40 11.37
C LEU A 204 10.15 6.82 12.82
N THR A 205 9.44 6.21 13.78
CA THR A 205 9.58 6.49 15.22
C THR A 205 10.98 6.11 15.74
N GLU A 206 11.50 4.96 15.32
CA GLU A 206 12.85 4.49 15.67
C GLU A 206 13.93 5.45 15.19
N GLU A 207 13.87 5.86 13.92
CA GLU A 207 14.87 6.75 13.30
C GLU A 207 14.82 8.16 13.89
N VAL A 208 13.62 8.71 14.15
CA VAL A 208 13.48 10.00 14.82
C VAL A 208 14.14 9.95 16.21
N THR A 209 13.82 8.92 17.01
CA THR A 209 14.34 8.78 18.38
C THR A 209 15.86 8.62 18.40
N SER A 210 16.40 7.77 17.52
CA SER A 210 17.85 7.53 17.42
C SER A 210 18.64 8.78 17.01
N ASN A 211 18.14 9.53 16.03
CA ASN A 211 18.79 10.75 15.58
C ASN A 211 18.75 11.85 16.64
N LEU A 212 17.65 11.93 17.40
CA LEU A 212 17.49 12.88 18.51
C LEU A 212 18.48 12.61 19.64
N ILE A 213 18.67 11.33 20.01
CA ILE A 213 19.70 10.91 20.98
C ILE A 213 21.11 11.27 20.48
N THR A 214 21.41 10.98 19.21
CA THR A 214 22.72 11.27 18.61
C THR A 214 23.05 12.76 18.64
N ILE A 215 22.06 13.61 18.34
CA ILE A 215 22.22 15.07 18.42
C ILE A 215 22.49 15.50 19.88
N PHE A 216 21.75 14.99 20.85
CA PHE A 216 21.98 15.33 22.26
C PHE A 216 23.36 14.93 22.77
N VAL A 217 23.82 13.71 22.45
CA VAL A 217 25.16 13.25 22.86
C VAL A 217 26.25 14.12 22.21
N THR A 218 26.16 14.34 20.90
CA THR A 218 27.18 15.14 20.18
C THR A 218 27.21 16.61 20.59
N VAL A 219 26.08 17.20 20.97
CA VAL A 219 26.03 18.56 21.54
C VAL A 219 26.64 18.57 22.94
N ASN A 220 26.34 17.58 23.78
CA ASN A 220 26.89 17.50 25.13
C ASN A 220 28.41 17.26 25.14
N ASP A 221 28.96 16.56 24.15
CA ASP A 221 30.41 16.35 24.00
C ASP A 221 31.14 17.58 23.41
N ALA A 222 30.41 18.51 22.78
CA ALA A 222 30.97 19.69 22.14
C ALA A 222 31.02 20.94 23.03
N VAL A 223 30.22 20.95 24.12
CA VAL A 223 30.15 22.00 25.16
C VAL A 223 31.17 21.73 26.25
#